data_AF-A0A2A2H1L8-F1
#
_entry.id   AF-A0A2A2H1L8-F1
#
_cell.length_a   1.000
_cell.length_b   1.000
_cell.length_c   1.000
_cell.angle_alpha   90.00
_cell.angle_beta   90.00
_cell.angle_gamma   90.00
#
_symmetry.space_group_name_H-M   'P 1'
#
loop_
_entity.id
_entity.type
_entity.pdbx_description
1 polymer ?
#
loop_
_entity_poly.entity_id
_entity_poly.type
_entity_poly.pdbx_seq_one_letter_code
_entity_poly.pdbx_strand_id
1 'polypeptide(L)'
;MVNWKAVIIGFILTVIFTSILNQVIGSFGSYIGVITAGIIVGYMVNYNWMNGAIHGGLIGILGGIVAVIIVLIVGGGPYIMESFGVLLLVEIIADVILGAVGGAFGAMIT
;
A
#
# COMPACT_ATOMS: atom_id res chain seq x y z
N MET A 1 11.46 -2.09 -16.73
CA MET A 1 10.13 -1.75 -17.30
C MET A 1 9.07 -2.13 -16.30
N VAL A 2 8.01 -1.33 -16.15
CA VAL A 2 6.96 -1.60 -15.15
C VAL A 2 6.05 -2.73 -15.62
N ASN A 3 5.93 -3.78 -14.81
CA ASN A 3 4.98 -4.88 -14.97
C ASN A 3 3.63 -4.47 -14.39
N TRP A 4 2.78 -3.86 -15.24
CA TRP A 4 1.45 -3.40 -14.85
C TRP A 4 0.52 -4.51 -14.34
N LYS A 5 0.70 -5.75 -14.78
CA LYS A 5 -0.07 -6.89 -14.27
C LYS A 5 0.20 -7.10 -12.78
N ALA A 6 1.47 -7.08 -12.38
CA ALA A 6 1.85 -7.21 -10.97
C ALA A 6 1.35 -6.02 -10.13
N VAL A 7 1.42 -4.79 -10.68
CA VAL A 7 0.91 -3.57 -10.01
C VAL A 7 -0.60 -3.66 -9.77
N ILE A 8 -1.39 -4.08 -10.78
CA ILE A 8 -2.85 -4.20 -10.64
C ILE A 8 -3.22 -5.25 -9.59
N ILE A 9 -2.57 -6.41 -9.61
CA ILE A 9 -2.80 -7.46 -8.60
C ILE A 9 -2.43 -6.93 -7.20
N GLY A 10 -1.27 -6.30 -7.07
CA GLY A 10 -0.80 -5.73 -5.82
C GLY A 10 -1.69 -4.64 -5.27
N PHE A 11 -2.22 -3.77 -6.13
CA PHE A 11 -3.20 -2.76 -5.75
C PHE A 11 -4.47 -3.40 -5.16
N ILE A 12 -5.03 -4.40 -5.84
CA ILE A 12 -6.21 -5.13 -5.35
C ILE A 12 -5.91 -5.79 -3.99
N LEU A 13 -4.76 -6.46 -3.86
CA LEU A 13 -4.34 -7.08 -2.61
C LEU A 13 -4.13 -6.06 -1.49
N THR A 14 -3.57 -4.89 -1.81
CA THR A 14 -3.36 -3.81 -0.84
C THR A 14 -4.69 -3.37 -0.28
N VAL A 15 -5.68 -3.09 -1.12
CA VAL A 15 -7.04 -2.69 -0.68
C VAL A 15 -7.68 -3.79 0.17
N ILE A 16 -7.60 -5.06 -0.26
CA ILE A 16 -8.22 -6.17 0.47
C ILE A 16 -7.54 -6.38 1.84
N PHE A 17 -6.22 -6.50 1.88
CA PHE A 17 -5.50 -6.79 3.12
C PHE A 17 -5.57 -5.63 4.10
N THR A 18 -5.38 -4.39 3.63
CA THR A 18 -5.50 -3.22 4.49
C THR A 18 -6.90 -3.13 5.09
N SER A 19 -7.96 -3.32 4.29
CA SER A 19 -9.34 -3.25 4.78
C SER A 19 -9.66 -4.33 5.81
N ILE A 20 -9.23 -5.58 5.56
CA ILE A 20 -9.50 -6.70 6.47
C ILE A 20 -8.69 -6.56 7.74
N LEU A 21 -7.38 -6.35 7.65
CA LEU A 21 -6.50 -6.31 8.82
C LEU A 21 -6.74 -5.06 9.66
N ASN A 22 -7.15 -3.94 9.05
CA ASN A 22 -7.54 -2.74 9.79
C ASN A 22 -8.72 -3.01 10.73
N GLN A 23 -9.70 -3.81 10.30
CA GLN A 23 -10.85 -4.18 11.14
C GLN A 23 -10.45 -5.09 12.31
N VAL A 24 -9.38 -5.87 12.17
CA VAL A 24 -8.96 -6.84 13.20
C VAL A 24 -8.02 -6.21 14.24
N ILE A 25 -7.07 -5.37 13.81
CA ILE A 25 -6.00 -4.82 14.68
C ILE A 25 -5.76 -3.31 14.49
N GLY A 26 -6.71 -2.59 13.90
CA GLY A 26 -6.63 -1.14 13.69
C GLY A 26 -5.55 -0.72 12.67
N SER A 27 -5.04 0.50 12.78
CA SER A 27 -4.10 1.08 11.80
C SER A 27 -2.83 0.25 11.57
N PHE A 28 -2.36 -0.50 12.58
CA PHE A 28 -1.24 -1.43 12.42
C PHE A 28 -1.53 -2.54 11.39
N GLY A 29 -2.79 -2.98 11.30
CA GLY A 29 -3.23 -3.95 10.31
C GLY A 29 -3.13 -3.42 8.89
N SER A 30 -3.42 -2.13 8.68
CA SER A 30 -3.22 -1.48 7.39
C SER A 30 -1.75 -1.57 6.95
N TYR A 31 -0.82 -1.21 7.82
CA TYR A 31 0.62 -1.24 7.50
C TYR A 31 1.10 -2.65 7.15
N ILE A 32 0.67 -3.66 7.91
CA ILE A 32 0.97 -5.07 7.62
C ILE A 32 0.38 -5.46 6.27
N GLY A 33 -0.84 -5.02 5.95
CA GLY A 33 -1.49 -5.27 4.67
C GLY A 33 -0.71 -4.72 3.48
N VAL A 34 -0.24 -3.47 3.57
CA VAL A 34 0.59 -2.84 2.53
C VAL A 34 1.91 -3.58 2.34
N ILE A 35 2.63 -3.89 3.44
CA ILE A 35 3.89 -4.64 3.37
C ILE A 35 3.67 -6.02 2.73
N THR A 36 2.64 -6.74 3.16
CA THR A 36 2.34 -8.09 2.66
C THR A 36 2.02 -8.06 1.16
N ALA A 37 1.19 -7.11 0.71
CA ALA A 37 0.93 -6.92 -0.71
C ALA A 37 2.21 -6.55 -1.48
N GLY A 38 3.06 -5.70 -0.89
CA GLY A 38 4.39 -5.36 -1.42
C GLY A 38 5.26 -6.59 -1.62
N ILE A 39 5.37 -7.47 -0.61
CA ILE A 39 6.13 -8.73 -0.69
C ILE A 39 5.64 -9.60 -1.84
N ILE A 40 4.31 -9.77 -1.96
CA ILE A 40 3.73 -10.58 -3.04
C ILE A 40 4.07 -9.98 -4.41
N VAL A 41 3.98 -8.65 -4.55
CA VAL A 41 4.36 -7.96 -5.81
C VAL A 41 5.84 -8.12 -6.12
N GLY A 42 6.71 -7.92 -5.12
CA GLY A 42 8.15 -8.13 -5.25
C GLY A 42 8.49 -9.53 -5.75
N TYR A 43 7.84 -10.54 -5.18
CA TYR A 43 7.99 -11.93 -5.59
C TYR A 43 7.54 -12.15 -7.05
N MET A 44 6.42 -11.52 -7.46
CA MET A 44 5.89 -11.64 -8.82
C MET A 44 6.77 -10.99 -9.89
N VAL A 45 7.49 -9.91 -9.56
CA VAL A 45 8.36 -9.26 -10.55
C VAL A 45 9.71 -9.94 -10.71
N ASN A 46 10.15 -10.78 -9.76
CA ASN A 46 11.24 -11.77 -9.95
C ASN A 46 12.49 -11.18 -10.67
N TYR A 47 12.98 -10.07 -10.12
CA TYR A 47 14.12 -9.29 -10.59
C TYR A 47 14.93 -8.85 -9.37
N ASN A 48 15.79 -7.84 -9.50
CA ASN A 48 16.50 -7.27 -8.37
C ASN A 48 15.58 -6.54 -7.37
N TRP A 49 16.11 -6.34 -6.16
CA TRP A 49 15.46 -5.61 -5.07
C TRP A 49 14.97 -4.21 -5.46
N MET A 50 15.69 -3.51 -6.34
CA MET A 50 15.32 -2.17 -6.83
C MET A 50 14.03 -2.22 -7.64
N ASN A 51 13.88 -3.22 -8.52
CA ASN A 51 12.67 -3.39 -9.31
C ASN A 51 11.48 -3.76 -8.42
N GLY A 52 11.69 -4.63 -7.43
CA GLY A 52 10.71 -4.92 -6.39
C GLY A 52 10.25 -3.67 -5.65
N ALA A 53 11.19 -2.83 -5.21
CA ALA A 53 10.90 -1.59 -4.50
C ALA A 53 10.08 -0.61 -5.33
N ILE A 54 10.38 -0.45 -6.62
CA ILE A 54 9.62 0.44 -7.52
C ILE A 54 8.17 -0.04 -7.67
N HIS A 55 7.95 -1.33 -7.89
CA HIS A 55 6.60 -1.87 -8.03
C HIS A 55 5.84 -1.84 -6.71
N GLY A 56 6.52 -2.14 -5.60
CA GLY A 56 6.01 -2.01 -4.24
C GLY A 56 5.61 -0.57 -3.89
N GLY A 57 6.42 0.42 -4.24
CA GLY A 57 6.10 1.83 -4.04
C GLY A 57 4.92 2.28 -4.90
N LEU A 58 4.82 1.81 -6.14
CA LEU A 58 3.68 2.11 -7.02
C LEU A 58 2.36 1.60 -6.44
N ILE A 59 2.33 0.38 -5.88
CA ILE A 59 1.12 -0.12 -5.21
C ILE A 59 0.84 0.64 -3.92
N GLY A 60 1.86 1.10 -3.19
CA GLY A 60 1.72 1.93 -1.99
C GLY A 60 1.07 3.27 -2.31
N ILE A 61 1.49 3.94 -3.39
CA ILE A 61 0.86 5.17 -3.88
C ILE A 61 -0.60 4.94 -4.24
N LEU A 62 -0.87 3.95 -5.10
CA LEU A 62 -2.22 3.68 -5.59
C LEU A 62 -3.16 3.22 -4.47
N GLY A 63 -2.67 2.32 -3.60
CA GLY A 63 -3.38 1.81 -2.45
C GLY A 63 -3.67 2.90 -1.42
N GLY A 64 -2.68 3.71 -1.07
CA GLY A 64 -2.82 4.82 -0.12
C GLY A 64 -3.81 5.87 -0.61
N ILE A 65 -3.75 6.27 -1.89
CA ILE A 65 -4.73 7.21 -2.47
C ILE A 65 -6.16 6.66 -2.36
N VAL A 66 -6.37 5.39 -2.70
CA VAL A 66 -7.70 4.78 -2.65
C VAL A 66 -8.19 4.58 -1.22
N ALA A 67 -7.31 4.19 -0.31
CA ALA A 67 -7.61 4.07 1.12
C ALA A 67 -8.07 5.42 1.68
N VAL A 68 -7.35 6.51 1.36
CA VAL A 68 -7.76 7.87 1.74
C VAL A 68 -9.14 8.19 1.17
N ILE A 69 -9.38 7.97 -0.13
CA ILE A 69 -10.69 8.23 -0.74
C ILE A 69 -11.82 7.46 -0.03
N ILE A 70 -11.61 6.19 0.31
CA ILE A 70 -12.58 5.37 1.03
C ILE A 70 -12.86 5.95 2.42
N VAL A 71 -11.81 6.30 3.17
CA VAL A 71 -11.95 6.92 4.51
C VAL A 71 -12.72 8.24 4.42
N LEU A 72 -12.49 9.05 3.38
CA LEU A 72 -13.22 10.31 3.21
C LEU A 72 -14.70 10.10 2.90
N ILE A 73 -15.04 9.09 2.11
CA ILE A 73 -16.43 8.76 1.78
C ILE A 73 -17.15 8.18 3.01
N VAL A 74 -16.49 7.30 3.76
CA VAL A 74 -17.11 6.58 4.89
C VAL A 74 -17.10 7.40 6.18
N GLY A 75 -16.02 8.13 6.47
CA GLY A 75 -15.84 8.92 7.70
C GLY A 75 -16.63 10.23 7.73
N GLY A 76 -17.02 10.75 6.56
CA GLY A 76 -17.87 11.94 6.44
C GLY A 76 -17.23 13.26 6.92
N GLY A 77 -18.05 14.29 7.05
CA GLY A 77 -17.64 15.67 7.36
C GLY A 77 -16.71 15.86 8.58
N PRO A 78 -16.90 15.17 9.72
CA PRO A 78 -16.04 15.33 10.89
C PRO A 78 -14.59 14.87 10.65
N TYR A 79 -14.42 13.72 9.99
CA TYR A 79 -13.10 13.19 9.62
C TYR A 79 -12.38 14.12 8.64
N ILE A 80 -13.15 14.74 7.75
CA ILE A 80 -12.66 15.74 6.79
C ILE A 80 -12.12 16.97 7.54
N MET A 81 -12.77 17.44 8.61
CA MET A 81 -12.39 18.67 9.30
C MET A 81 -11.18 18.51 10.25
N GLU A 82 -10.96 17.33 10.81
CA GLU A 82 -9.83 17.07 11.73
C GLU A 82 -8.56 16.58 11.04
N SER A 83 -8.69 15.91 9.89
CA SER A 83 -7.58 15.19 9.25
C SER A 83 -7.20 15.69 7.85
N PHE A 84 -7.93 16.66 7.26
CA PHE A 84 -7.55 17.19 5.94
C PHE A 84 -6.25 17.97 5.98
N GLY A 85 -5.22 17.46 5.30
CA GLY A 85 -3.96 18.16 5.09
C GLY A 85 -2.75 17.25 5.22
N VAL A 86 -1.75 17.71 5.97
CA VAL A 86 -0.43 17.09 6.11
C VAL A 86 -0.51 15.63 6.56
N LEU A 87 -1.48 15.25 7.39
CA LEU A 87 -1.62 13.88 7.91
C LEU A 87 -1.91 12.84 6.82
N LEU A 88 -2.82 13.13 5.89
CA LEU A 88 -3.13 12.21 4.77
C LEU A 88 -1.95 12.08 3.80
N LEU A 89 -1.22 13.17 3.57
CA LEU A 89 0.00 13.16 2.78
C LEU A 89 1.09 12.30 3.43
N VAL A 90 1.24 12.39 4.76
CA VAL A 90 2.17 11.56 5.52
C VAL A 90 1.78 10.09 5.47
N GLU A 91 0.49 9.75 5.56
CA GLU A 91 0.02 8.37 5.41
C GLU A 91 0.32 7.80 4.01
N ILE A 92 0.03 8.55 2.95
CA ILE A 92 0.34 8.09 1.58
C ILE A 92 1.85 7.86 1.45
N ILE A 93 2.68 8.78 1.94
CA ILE A 93 4.14 8.62 1.92
C ILE A 93 4.57 7.38 2.71
N ALA A 94 3.98 7.14 3.87
CA ALA A 94 4.23 5.93 4.65
C ALA A 94 3.87 4.69 3.85
N ASP A 95 2.71 4.64 3.19
CA ASP A 95 2.28 3.51 2.36
C ASP A 95 3.22 3.30 1.16
N VAL A 96 3.73 4.36 0.53
CA VAL A 96 4.77 4.24 -0.53
C VAL A 96 6.00 3.56 0.02
N ILE A 97 6.50 4.01 1.19
CA ILE A 97 7.72 3.47 1.81
C ILE A 97 7.49 2.01 2.21
N LEU A 98 6.38 1.70 2.87
CA LEU A 98 6.03 0.35 3.31
C LEU A 98 5.85 -0.60 2.13
N GLY A 99 5.17 -0.14 1.08
CA GLY A 99 5.01 -0.89 -0.16
C GLY A 99 6.36 -1.16 -0.83
N ALA A 100 7.23 -0.14 -0.92
CA ALA A 100 8.57 -0.28 -1.49
C ALA A 100 9.46 -1.23 -0.67
N VAL A 101 9.41 -1.16 0.66
CA VAL A 101 10.13 -2.08 1.55
C VAL A 101 9.63 -3.50 1.37
N GLY A 102 8.31 -3.72 1.38
CA GLY A 102 7.72 -5.02 1.11
C GLY A 102 8.14 -5.57 -0.26
N GLY A 103 8.05 -4.73 -1.30
CA GLY A 103 8.45 -5.07 -2.66
C GLY A 103 9.94 -5.44 -2.79
N ALA A 104 10.83 -4.71 -2.12
CA ALA A 104 12.24 -5.03 -2.07
C ALA A 104 12.48 -6.41 -1.44
N PHE A 105 11.88 -6.66 -0.27
CA PHE A 105 11.98 -7.96 0.40
C PHE A 105 11.43 -9.10 -0.45
N GLY A 106 10.25 -8.92 -1.04
CA GLY A 106 9.64 -9.92 -1.91
C GLY A 106 10.52 -10.32 -3.10
N ALA A 107 11.21 -9.35 -3.71
CA ALA A 107 12.12 -9.60 -4.82
C ALA A 107 13.47 -10.20 -4.40
N MET A 108 13.84 -10.15 -3.12
CA MET A 108 15.04 -10.81 -2.60
C MET A 108 14.81 -12.28 -2.25
N ILE A 109 13.55 -12.70 -2.17
CA ILE A 109 13.17 -14.09 -1.90
C ILE A 109 13.22 -14.94 -3.18
N THR A 110 13.23 -14.29 -4.35
CA THR A 110 13.25 -14.91 -5.68
C THR A 110 14.61 -14.81 -6.35
#